data_AF-A0A965NAC7-F1
#
_entry.id   AF-A0A965NAC7-F1
#
_cell.length_a   1.000
_cell.length_b   1.000
_cell.length_c   1.000
_cell.angle_alpha   90.00
_cell.angle_beta   90.00
_cell.angle_gamma   90.00
#
_symmetry.space_group_name_H-M   'P 1'
#
loop_
_entity.id
_entity.type
_entity.pdbx_description
1 polymer ?
#
loop_
_entity_poly.entity_id
_entity_poly.type
_entity_poly.pdbx_seq_one_letter_code
_entity_poly.pdbx_strand_id
1 'polypeptide(L)'
;MAKLTEKDIKKVARLARIEISSDSCQQLTNQVGSIISWVEKLAEINTDNVAALTNVHEMALRADEDKIKDGNKAEEVLKNSSNAKYGYFTVPKVIE
;
A
#
# COMPACT_ATOMS: atom_id res chain seq x y z
N MET A 1 -23.21 11.89 -6.55
CA MET A 1 -22.31 10.78 -6.18
C MET A 1 -21.91 10.93 -4.72
N ALA A 2 -21.52 9.84 -4.04
CA ALA A 2 -21.34 9.82 -2.59
C ALA A 2 -20.24 10.79 -2.14
N LYS A 3 -20.63 11.80 -1.35
CA LYS A 3 -19.69 12.74 -0.73
C LYS A 3 -18.79 11.97 0.24
N LEU A 4 -17.48 12.08 0.06
CA LEU A 4 -16.50 11.45 0.94
C LEU A 4 -16.70 11.93 2.39
N THR A 5 -16.79 10.99 3.33
CA THR A 5 -16.97 11.30 4.75
C THR A 5 -15.68 11.05 5.54
N GLU A 6 -15.57 11.64 6.73
CA GLU A 6 -14.46 11.34 7.65
C GLU A 6 -14.38 9.86 8.02
N LYS A 7 -15.54 9.17 8.07
CA LYS A 7 -15.60 7.73 8.34
C LYS A 7 -14.90 6.94 7.25
N ASP A 8 -15.02 7.36 6.00
CA ASP A 8 -14.37 6.73 4.86
C ASP A 8 -12.86 6.94 4.91
N ILE A 9 -12.40 8.15 5.24
CA ILE A 9 -10.97 8.43 5.47
C ILE A 9 -10.41 7.57 6.60
N LYS A 10 -11.09 7.50 7.74
CA LYS A 10 -10.67 6.64 8.88
C LYS A 10 -10.62 5.16 8.49
N LYS A 11 -11.57 4.69 7.67
CA LYS A 11 -11.58 3.32 7.16
C LYS A 11 -10.38 3.06 6.25
N VAL A 12 -10.10 3.94 5.30
CA VAL A 12 -8.96 3.82 4.39
C VAL A 12 -7.64 3.88 5.14
N ALA A 13 -7.52 4.79 6.12
CA ALA A 13 -6.34 4.93 6.97
C ALA A 13 -6.05 3.65 7.76
N ARG A 14 -7.09 3.04 8.35
CA ARG A 14 -6.98 1.75 9.04
C ARG A 14 -6.52 0.63 8.11
N LEU A 15 -7.00 0.60 6.87
CA LEU A 15 -6.57 -0.37 5.85
C LEU A 15 -5.10 -0.16 5.48
N ALA A 16 -4.67 1.10 5.34
CA ALA A 16 -3.29 1.48 5.02
C ALA A 16 -2.33 1.44 6.22
N ARG A 17 -2.82 1.12 7.44
CA ARG A 17 -2.05 1.18 8.70
C ARG A 17 -1.44 2.56 8.99
N ILE A 18 -2.17 3.62 8.64
CA ILE A 18 -1.80 5.01 8.91
C ILE A 18 -2.68 5.53 10.05
N GLU A 19 -2.05 6.01 11.11
CA GLU A 19 -2.74 6.73 12.18
C GLU A 19 -2.99 8.18 11.75
N ILE A 20 -4.22 8.66 11.94
CA ILE A 20 -4.63 10.03 11.61
C ILE A 20 -5.24 10.65 12.85
N SER A 21 -4.75 11.83 13.22
CA SER A 21 -5.34 12.63 14.30
C SER A 21 -6.75 13.10 13.92
N SER A 22 -7.60 13.37 14.91
CA SER A 22 -8.92 13.98 14.68
C SER A 22 -8.81 15.25 13.86
N ASP A 23 -7.82 16.08 14.17
CA ASP A 23 -7.67 17.43 13.64
C ASP A 23 -7.29 17.42 12.16
N SER A 24 -6.50 16.43 11.73
CA SER A 24 -6.13 16.26 10.32
C SER A 24 -7.19 15.55 9.49
N CYS A 25 -8.16 14.87 10.11
CA CYS A 25 -9.16 14.06 9.41
C CYS A 25 -10.06 14.90 8.49
N GLN A 26 -10.52 16.06 8.96
CA GLN A 26 -11.35 16.95 8.17
C GLN A 26 -10.60 17.53 6.96
N GLN A 27 -9.33 17.93 7.17
CA GLN A 27 -8.48 18.44 6.09
C GLN A 27 -8.24 17.36 5.02
N LEU A 28 -7.87 16.15 5.44
CA LEU A 28 -7.65 15.01 4.53
C LEU A 28 -8.92 14.64 3.76
N THR A 29 -10.08 14.70 4.40
CA THR A 29 -11.36 14.46 3.74
C THR A 29 -11.57 15.43 2.57
N ASN A 30 -11.26 16.72 2.77
CA ASN A 30 -11.36 17.72 1.71
C ASN A 30 -10.33 17.49 0.60
N GLN A 31 -9.07 17.24 0.96
CA GLN A 31 -7.98 17.03 0.00
C GLN A 31 -8.19 15.80 -0.87
N VAL A 32 -8.52 14.65 -0.25
CA VAL A 32 -8.82 13.41 -0.98
C VAL A 32 -10.09 13.57 -1.81
N GLY A 33 -11.11 14.26 -1.30
CA GLY A 33 -12.31 14.61 -2.06
C GLY A 33 -11.98 15.38 -3.34
N SER A 34 -11.12 16.40 -3.26
CA SER A 34 -10.67 17.15 -4.44
C SER A 34 -9.90 16.29 -5.45
N ILE A 35 -9.06 15.37 -4.99
CA ILE A 35 -8.33 14.43 -5.85
C ILE A 35 -9.30 13.50 -6.57
N ILE A 36 -10.28 12.93 -5.86
CA ILE A 36 -11.30 12.06 -6.47
C ILE A 36 -12.09 12.82 -7.53
N SER A 37 -12.55 14.03 -7.24
CA SER A 37 -13.26 14.86 -8.22
C SER A 37 -12.41 15.23 -9.43
N TRP A 38 -11.08 15.33 -9.28
CA TRP A 38 -10.19 15.53 -10.41
C TRP A 38 -10.04 14.26 -11.25
N VAL A 39 -9.93 13.09 -10.62
CA VAL A 39 -9.87 11.78 -11.29
C VAL A 39 -11.17 11.46 -12.03
N GLU A 40 -12.33 11.92 -11.54
CA GLU A 40 -13.63 11.73 -12.20
C GLU A 40 -13.67 12.29 -13.63
N LYS A 41 -12.81 13.26 -13.98
CA LYS A 41 -12.67 13.75 -15.36
C LYS A 41 -12.27 12.65 -16.35
N LEU A 42 -11.59 11.59 -15.88
CA LEU A 42 -11.23 10.46 -16.73
C LEU A 42 -12.46 9.65 -17.17
N ALA A 43 -13.59 9.73 -16.45
CA ALA A 43 -14.82 9.03 -16.81
C ALA A 43 -15.51 9.60 -18.07
N GLU A 44 -15.09 10.78 -18.53
CA GLU A 44 -15.58 11.39 -19.79
C GLU A 44 -15.01 10.69 -21.03
N ILE A 45 -13.97 9.86 -20.87
CA ILE A 45 -13.27 9.17 -21.95
C ILE A 45 -13.84 7.76 -22.09
N ASN A 46 -14.31 7.39 -23.30
CA ASN A 46 -14.77 6.04 -23.59
C ASN A 46 -13.59 5.06 -23.72
N THR A 47 -13.58 4.02 -22.89
CA THR A 47 -12.57 2.95 -22.89
C THR A 47 -13.16 1.54 -23.13
N ASP A 48 -14.41 1.41 -23.60
CA ASP A 48 -15.13 0.12 -23.72
C ASP A 48 -14.37 -0.93 -24.56
N ASN A 49 -13.59 -0.49 -25.55
CA ASN A 49 -12.82 -1.36 -26.45
C ASN A 49 -11.30 -1.22 -26.28
N VAL A 50 -10.84 -0.66 -25.15
CA VAL A 50 -9.41 -0.46 -24.87
C VAL A 50 -8.98 -1.47 -23.81
N ALA A 51 -8.03 -2.35 -24.15
CA ALA A 51 -7.45 -3.28 -23.19
C ALA A 51 -6.65 -2.53 -22.12
N ALA A 52 -6.80 -2.94 -20.85
CA ALA A 52 -6.05 -2.34 -19.75
C ALA A 52 -4.54 -2.62 -19.91
N LEU A 53 -3.73 -1.57 -19.81
CA LEU A 53 -2.28 -1.68 -19.87
C LEU A 53 -1.73 -2.20 -18.52
N THR A 54 -1.13 -3.40 -18.53
CA THR A 54 -0.57 -4.03 -17.32
C THR A 54 0.92 -3.75 -17.13
N ASN A 55 1.67 -3.70 -18.23
CA ASN A 55 3.08 -3.33 -18.28
C ASN A 55 3.32 -2.57 -19.58
N VAL A 56 4.19 -1.55 -19.53
CA VAL A 56 4.58 -0.77 -20.71
C VAL A 56 5.42 -1.62 -21.68
N HIS A 57 6.14 -2.60 -21.15
CA HIS A 57 6.94 -3.54 -21.93
C HIS A 57 6.24 -4.89 -22.01
N GLU A 58 6.24 -5.48 -23.21
CA GLU A 58 5.87 -6.88 -23.39
C GLU A 58 6.95 -7.76 -22.76
N MET A 59 6.60 -8.45 -21.68
CA MET A 59 7.49 -9.34 -20.96
C MET A 59 6.85 -10.70 -20.80
N ALA A 60 7.60 -11.75 -21.11
CA ALA A 60 7.22 -13.10 -20.71
C ALA A 60 7.39 -13.26 -19.20
N LEU A 61 6.58 -14.15 -18.60
CA LEU A 61 6.78 -14.55 -17.21
C LEU A 61 8.17 -15.17 -17.04
N ARG A 62 8.96 -14.63 -16.12
CA ARG A 62 10.28 -15.17 -15.79
C ARG A 62 10.14 -16.31 -14.80
N ALA A 63 10.42 -17.53 -15.24
CA ALA A 63 10.68 -18.65 -14.33
C ALA A 63 12.05 -18.46 -13.67
N ASP A 64 12.13 -18.72 -12.36
CA ASP A 64 13.41 -18.82 -11.64
C ASP A 64 13.77 -20.30 -11.49
N GLU A 65 15.06 -20.61 -11.46
CA GLU A 65 15.53 -21.98 -11.27
C GLU A 65 15.35 -22.40 -9.81
N ASP A 66 14.95 -23.65 -9.57
CA ASP A 66 14.85 -24.23 -8.23
C ASP A 66 16.25 -24.55 -7.67
N LYS A 67 16.93 -23.52 -7.18
CA LYS A 67 18.28 -23.60 -6.60
C LYS A 67 18.32 -22.89 -5.26
N ILE A 68 19.05 -23.48 -4.30
CA ILE A 68 19.26 -22.90 -2.97
C ILE A 68 20.11 -21.62 -3.10
N LYS A 69 19.57 -20.49 -2.64
CA LYS A 69 20.24 -19.17 -2.58
C LYS A 69 20.38 -18.65 -1.14
N ASP A 70 20.18 -19.54 -0.16
CA ASP A 70 20.37 -19.26 1.26
C ASP A 70 21.83 -18.80 1.47
N GLY A 71 21.99 -17.51 1.76
CA GLY A 71 23.28 -16.88 1.97
C GLY A 71 23.75 -16.91 3.42
N ASN A 72 23.12 -17.71 4.29
CA ASN A 72 23.39 -17.86 5.73
C ASN A 72 23.78 -16.56 6.47
N LYS A 73 23.05 -15.47 6.18
CA LYS A 73 23.41 -14.09 6.56
C LYS A 73 22.45 -13.48 7.57
N ALA A 74 22.13 -14.23 8.62
CA ALA A 74 21.18 -13.82 9.65
C ALA A 74 21.55 -12.46 10.28
N GLU A 75 22.85 -12.22 10.53
CA GLU A 75 23.34 -10.96 11.08
C GLU A 75 23.09 -9.77 10.13
N GLU A 76 23.35 -9.93 8.83
CA GLU A 76 23.09 -8.89 7.84
C GLU A 76 21.60 -8.58 7.70
N VAL A 77 20.75 -9.61 7.76
CA VAL A 77 19.29 -9.48 7.68
C VAL A 77 18.75 -8.67 8.87
N LEU A 78 19.30 -8.88 10.07
CA LEU A 78 18.84 -8.22 11.29
C LEU A 78 19.46 -6.83 11.51
N LYS A 79 20.46 -6.43 10.73
CA LYS A 79 21.23 -5.19 10.92
C LYS A 79 20.37 -3.92 11.01
N ASN A 80 19.25 -3.87 10.28
CA ASN A 80 18.33 -2.73 10.26
C ASN A 80 17.14 -2.88 11.22
N SER A 81 17.08 -3.96 11.99
CA SER A 81 16.02 -4.15 12.98
C SER A 81 16.23 -3.19 14.16
N SER A 82 15.16 -2.52 14.57
CA SER A 82 15.18 -1.61 15.72
C SER A 82 15.44 -2.34 17.04
N ASN A 83 15.08 -3.62 17.15
CA ASN A 83 15.23 -4.42 18.36
C ASN A 83 15.34 -5.90 18.00
N ALA A 84 16.50 -6.32 17.48
CA ALA A 84 16.78 -7.74 17.26
C ALA A 84 17.20 -8.41 18.57
N LYS A 85 16.67 -9.60 18.88
CA LYS A 85 17.09 -10.41 20.03
C LYS A 85 17.15 -11.88 19.66
N TYR A 86 18.19 -12.58 20.10
CA TYR A 86 18.38 -14.03 19.90
C TYR A 86 18.24 -14.51 18.44
N GLY A 87 18.56 -13.66 17.46
CA GLY A 87 18.37 -13.98 16.04
C GLY A 87 16.95 -13.74 15.50
N TYR A 88 16.08 -13.06 16.24
CA TYR A 88 14.70 -12.77 15.84
C TYR A 88 14.42 -11.26 15.78
N PHE A 89 13.50 -10.88 14.89
CA PHE A 89 12.82 -9.58 14.97
C PHE A 89 11.90 -9.58 16.18
N THR A 90 12.04 -8.59 17.06
CA THR A 90 11.09 -8.44 18.18
C THR A 90 10.01 -7.43 17.83
N VAL A 91 8.76 -7.80 18.09
CA VAL A 91 7.56 -6.99 17.86
C VAL A 91 6.64 -7.12 19.08
N PRO A 92 5.72 -6.17 19.30
CA PRO A 92 4.69 -6.30 20.32
C PRO A 92 3.90 -7.61 20.14
N LYS A 93 3.53 -8.23 21.25
CA LYS A 93 2.73 -9.46 21.23
C LYS A 93 1.39 -9.18 20.54
N VAL A 94 1.04 -9.98 19.55
CA VAL A 94 -0.29 -9.95 18.94
C VAL A 94 -1.26 -10.58 19.93
N ILE A 95 -2.27 -9.81 20.34
CA ILE A 95 -3.38 -10.23 21.21
C ILE A 95 -4.67 -9.96 20.42
N GLU A 96 -5.65 -10.85 20.52
CA GLU A 96 -6.99 -10.67 19.93
C GLU A 96 -7.89 -9.77 20.78
#